data_AF-A0A6V7P3B2-F1
#
_entry.id   AF-A0A6V7P3B2-F1
#
_cell.length_a   1.000
_cell.length_b   1.000
_cell.length_c   1.000
_cell.angle_alpha   90.00
_cell.angle_beta   90.00
_cell.angle_gamma   90.00
#
_symmetry.space_group_name_H-M   'P 1'
#
loop_
_entity.id
_entity.type
_entity.pdbx_description
1 polymer ?
#
loop_
_entity_poly.entity_id
_entity_poly.type
_entity_poly.pdbx_seq_one_letter_code
_entity_poly.pdbx_strand_id
1 'polypeptide(L)'
;MSAVRGEGQYRGPIQIQSNALAALEAIDMDVAEEVMRAGCITGDRINGLVDGISGSWYIKFDTFTPAAERGLPVTRVISRMTLQQILARAVGDDVIMNESNVVDFVDDGNKVTVILENGQRYEGDLLVGADGIWSKVRTILFGPKEASYSGYTCYTGIADFVPPDIETVGYRVFLGHKQYFVSSDVGAGKMQWYAFHKEPPGGTDAENGKKERLLKIFGGWCDNVVDLINATDEEVILRRDIYDRVPIMRWGKGRVTLLGDSVHAMQPNMGQGGCMAIEDAYQLALELEKAWNQSVETGTPMDIESPLKRYEKERRIRVALIYGMARMAAIMASTYRPYLGVGLGPLSFLTKLRIPHPGRVGGRFFIKFAMPLMLSWVLGGNSSKLEGRSPSCRLSDKASNQLQRWFEDDDALERALTGEWYLFPASSGDNYAAQPIHLIKDEQRPLTIGNRSQASTSGVSLALSSPQVSDVHACITCKDNAFYLTDMQSQYGTWITDNEGRRYRVPPNFPVRFHPSDIIEFGSDKKAVFRVKVLKAIPENLTGEGQQILQAA
;
A
#
# COMPACT_ATOMS: atom_id res chain seq x y z
N MET A 1 17.61 20.93 -4.00
CA MET A 1 18.33 20.61 -2.75
C MET A 1 17.33 20.16 -1.69
N SER A 2 17.12 18.84 -1.57
CA SER A 2 17.08 18.10 -0.30
C SER A 2 16.89 16.63 -0.67
N ALA A 3 18.03 15.95 -0.77
CA ALA A 3 18.09 14.50 -0.76
C ALA A 3 19.33 14.24 0.07
N VAL A 4 19.15 14.17 1.38
CA VAL A 4 20.23 14.05 2.39
C VAL A 4 21.17 12.85 2.11
N ARG A 5 20.82 11.96 1.16
CA ARG A 5 21.71 10.95 0.56
C ARG A 5 21.49 10.70 -0.95
N GLY A 6 20.82 11.59 -1.69
CA GLY A 6 20.34 11.30 -3.07
C GLY A 6 19.19 10.27 -3.14
N GLU A 7 19.04 9.42 -2.12
CA GLU A 7 18.04 8.34 -2.05
C GLU A 7 16.57 8.81 -1.97
N GLY A 8 16.32 10.04 -1.53
CA GLY A 8 14.97 10.57 -1.34
C GLY A 8 14.15 10.65 -2.63
N GLN A 9 14.81 10.93 -3.76
CA GLN A 9 14.19 10.97 -5.09
C GLN A 9 13.73 9.58 -5.56
N TYR A 10 14.44 8.53 -5.13
CA TYR A 10 14.24 7.17 -5.59
C TYR A 10 13.34 6.36 -4.64
N ARG A 11 13.24 6.71 -3.36
CA ARG A 11 12.48 5.90 -2.37
C ARG A 11 10.95 6.08 -2.42
N GLY A 12 10.46 6.94 -3.31
CA GLY A 12 9.04 7.19 -3.56
C GLY A 12 8.28 7.85 -2.39
N PRO A 13 6.97 8.09 -2.55
CA PRO A 13 6.09 8.65 -1.54
C PRO A 13 6.11 7.92 -0.19
N ILE A 14 5.64 8.61 0.84
CA ILE A 14 5.50 8.12 2.21
C ILE A 14 4.09 8.40 2.72
N GLN A 15 3.55 7.44 3.48
CA GLN A 15 2.33 7.63 4.23
C GLN A 15 2.63 8.35 5.56
N ILE A 16 1.94 9.46 5.81
CA ILE A 16 1.94 10.17 7.09
C ILE A 16 0.57 9.94 7.73
N GLN A 17 0.57 9.16 8.81
CA GLN A 17 -0.63 8.76 9.53
C GLN A 17 -1.07 9.83 10.53
N SER A 18 -2.31 9.71 10.99
CA SER A 18 -2.99 10.67 11.87
C SER A 18 -2.18 11.09 13.09
N ASN A 19 -1.43 10.17 13.70
CA ASN A 19 -0.56 10.43 14.84
C ASN A 19 0.57 11.43 14.52
N ALA A 20 1.19 11.28 13.36
CA ALA A 20 2.28 12.14 12.93
C ALA A 20 1.78 13.48 12.41
N LEU A 21 0.65 13.51 11.70
CA LEU A 21 0.00 14.78 11.31
C LEU A 21 -0.41 15.58 12.54
N ALA A 22 -1.00 14.94 13.55
CA ALA A 22 -1.33 15.61 14.80
C ALA A 22 -0.09 16.12 15.55
N ALA A 23 1.01 15.37 15.54
CA ALA A 23 2.28 15.85 16.10
C ALA A 23 2.83 17.04 15.31
N LEU A 24 2.71 17.06 13.97
CA LEU A 24 3.06 18.24 13.17
C LEU A 24 2.18 19.44 13.52
N GLU A 25 0.86 19.27 13.66
CA GLU A 25 -0.04 20.36 14.08
C GLU A 25 0.38 20.97 15.42
N ALA A 26 0.89 20.15 16.34
CA ALA A 26 1.36 20.57 17.65
C ALA A 26 2.75 21.24 17.62
N ILE A 27 3.59 20.89 16.64
CA ILE A 27 4.90 21.54 16.42
C ILE A 27 4.71 22.89 15.72
N ASP A 28 4.01 22.87 14.59
CA ASP A 28 3.78 24.02 13.73
C ASP A 28 2.56 23.75 12.83
N MET A 29 1.49 24.52 13.06
CA MET A 29 0.22 24.37 12.34
C MET A 29 0.36 24.72 10.85
N ASP A 30 1.12 25.74 10.49
CA ASP A 30 1.25 26.19 9.10
C ASP A 30 2.04 25.16 8.27
N VAL A 31 3.07 24.57 8.87
CA VAL A 31 3.82 23.45 8.27
C VAL A 31 2.91 22.23 8.11
N ALA A 32 2.11 21.90 9.13
CA ALA A 32 1.17 20.79 9.06
C ALA A 32 0.13 20.99 7.93
N GLU A 33 -0.38 22.22 7.78
CA GLU A 33 -1.28 22.61 6.70
C GLU A 33 -0.65 22.44 5.32
N GLU A 34 0.61 22.86 5.14
CA GLU A 34 1.32 22.68 3.87
C GLU A 34 1.53 21.20 3.54
N VAL A 35 1.94 20.38 4.54
CA VAL A 35 2.06 18.93 4.38
C VAL A 35 0.72 18.29 4.02
N MET A 36 -0.36 18.68 4.69
CA MET A 36 -1.69 18.15 4.40
C MET A 36 -2.14 18.54 3.00
N ARG A 37 -1.99 19.81 2.60
CA ARG A 37 -2.36 20.31 1.28
C ARG A 37 -1.61 19.61 0.15
N ALA A 38 -0.33 19.31 0.36
CA ALA A 38 0.50 18.60 -0.62
C ALA A 38 0.24 17.08 -0.66
N GLY A 39 -0.36 16.51 0.38
CA GLY A 39 -0.62 15.08 0.50
C GLY A 39 -1.97 14.65 -0.08
N CYS A 40 -1.99 13.49 -0.72
CA CYS A 40 -3.20 12.79 -1.14
C CYS A 40 -3.87 12.12 0.08
N ILE A 41 -5.16 12.37 0.29
CA ILE A 41 -5.94 11.71 1.37
C ILE A 41 -6.23 10.28 0.97
N THR A 42 -5.81 9.30 1.77
CA THR A 42 -6.15 7.88 1.57
C THR A 42 -6.92 7.30 2.75
N GLY A 43 -6.87 7.97 3.90
CA GLY A 43 -7.48 7.49 5.12
C GLY A 43 -9.01 7.53 5.15
N ASP A 44 -9.63 8.23 4.20
CA ASP A 44 -11.08 8.43 4.02
C ASP A 44 -11.75 7.34 3.16
N ARG A 45 -10.95 6.43 2.59
CA ARG A 45 -11.36 5.35 1.70
C ARG A 45 -11.14 3.98 2.35
N ILE A 46 -11.55 2.92 1.65
CA ILE A 46 -11.28 1.54 2.07
C ILE A 46 -9.76 1.29 1.99
N ASN A 47 -9.21 0.84 3.11
CA ASN A 47 -7.84 0.34 3.21
C ASN A 47 -7.92 -1.15 3.60
N GLY A 48 -6.90 -1.99 3.37
CA GLY A 48 -6.96 -3.35 3.93
C GLY A 48 -6.06 -4.41 3.32
N LEU A 49 -6.38 -5.66 3.66
CA LEU A 49 -5.71 -6.86 3.18
C LEU A 49 -6.60 -7.60 2.19
N VAL A 50 -6.00 -8.01 1.08
CA VAL A 50 -6.64 -8.78 0.02
C VAL A 50 -5.83 -10.03 -0.29
N ASP A 51 -6.49 -11.08 -0.79
CA ASP A 51 -5.79 -12.24 -1.32
C ASP A 51 -5.02 -11.83 -2.58
N GLY A 52 -3.73 -12.18 -2.68
CA GLY A 52 -2.91 -11.76 -3.81
C GLY A 52 -3.26 -12.44 -5.13
N ILE A 53 -3.85 -13.64 -5.09
CA ILE A 53 -4.21 -14.38 -6.29
C ILE A 53 -5.61 -13.99 -6.76
N SER A 54 -6.61 -14.06 -5.88
CA SER A 54 -7.99 -13.76 -6.27
C SER A 54 -8.36 -12.28 -6.22
N GLY A 55 -7.58 -11.46 -5.51
CA GLY A 55 -7.92 -10.05 -5.26
C GLY A 55 -9.06 -9.85 -4.25
N SER A 56 -9.60 -10.94 -3.68
CA SER A 56 -10.75 -10.86 -2.77
C SER A 56 -10.37 -10.26 -1.42
N TRP A 57 -11.25 -9.45 -0.84
CA TRP A 57 -11.03 -8.85 0.47
C TRP A 57 -10.93 -9.90 1.58
N TYR A 58 -9.76 -9.95 2.21
CA TYR A 58 -9.58 -10.72 3.44
C TYR A 58 -10.13 -9.92 4.62
N ILE A 59 -9.73 -8.66 4.72
CA ILE A 59 -10.24 -7.72 5.72
C ILE A 59 -10.04 -6.26 5.29
N LYS A 60 -10.99 -5.41 5.64
CA LYS A 60 -10.96 -3.96 5.39
C LYS A 60 -10.63 -3.23 6.69
N PHE A 61 -9.89 -2.14 6.59
CA PHE A 61 -9.41 -1.30 7.67
C PHE A 61 -10.10 0.05 7.61
N ASP A 62 -10.78 0.42 8.69
CA ASP A 62 -11.27 1.78 8.86
C ASP A 62 -10.21 2.63 9.53
N THR A 63 -9.62 3.53 8.77
CA THR A 63 -8.65 4.52 9.24
C THR A 63 -9.27 5.90 9.42
N PHE A 64 -10.49 6.13 8.92
CA PHE A 64 -11.17 7.40 8.96
C PHE A 64 -11.85 7.60 10.32
N THR A 65 -12.74 6.68 10.69
CA THR A 65 -13.59 6.83 11.88
C THR A 65 -12.76 6.98 13.15
N PRO A 66 -11.71 6.16 13.41
CA PRO A 66 -10.87 6.33 14.59
C PRO A 66 -10.13 7.67 14.65
N ALA A 67 -9.77 8.24 13.49
CA ALA A 67 -9.12 9.55 13.42
C ALA A 67 -10.15 10.66 13.68
N ALA A 68 -11.31 10.60 13.02
CA ALA A 68 -12.38 11.58 13.15
C ALA A 68 -12.95 11.64 14.58
N GLU A 69 -13.21 10.50 15.22
CA GLU A 69 -13.70 10.44 16.61
C GLU A 69 -12.72 11.04 17.62
N ARG A 70 -11.42 11.06 17.29
CA ARG A 70 -10.36 11.62 18.13
C ARG A 70 -9.97 13.06 17.73
N GLY A 71 -10.64 13.65 16.74
CA GLY A 71 -10.27 14.96 16.21
C GLY A 71 -8.85 14.99 15.66
N LEU A 72 -8.44 13.95 14.94
CA LEU A 72 -7.12 13.83 14.31
C LEU A 72 -7.21 14.04 12.80
N PRO A 73 -6.14 14.56 12.17
CA PRO A 73 -6.07 14.64 10.72
C PRO A 73 -6.19 13.26 10.06
N VAL A 74 -6.82 13.21 8.90
CA VAL A 74 -6.96 11.98 8.14
C VAL A 74 -5.62 11.61 7.49
N THR A 75 -5.31 10.32 7.47
CA THR A 75 -4.06 9.79 6.91
C THR A 75 -3.86 10.20 5.45
N ARG A 76 -2.63 10.62 5.12
CA ARG A 76 -2.25 11.09 3.79
C ARG A 76 -1.00 10.39 3.26
N VAL A 77 -0.86 10.38 1.94
CA VAL A 77 0.36 9.97 1.25
C VAL A 77 0.95 11.17 0.53
N ILE A 78 2.23 11.44 0.75
CA ILE A 78 2.93 12.61 0.23
C ILE A 78 4.25 12.18 -0.40
N SER A 79 4.67 12.89 -1.46
CA SER A 79 6.04 12.78 -1.97
C SER A 79 7.04 13.03 -0.84
N ARG A 80 7.97 12.09 -0.65
CA ARG A 80 9.01 12.21 0.38
C ARG A 80 9.88 13.45 0.18
N MET A 81 10.18 13.80 -1.08
CA MET A 81 10.92 15.01 -1.40
C MET A 81 10.13 16.26 -1.03
N THR A 82 8.84 16.30 -1.34
CA THR A 82 7.98 17.43 -0.98
C THR A 82 7.90 17.60 0.53
N LEU A 83 7.69 16.51 1.29
CA LEU A 83 7.73 16.54 2.74
C LEU A 83 9.06 17.08 3.27
N GLN A 84 10.20 16.58 2.77
CA GLN A 84 11.52 17.06 3.19
C GLN A 84 11.76 18.53 2.86
N GLN A 85 11.26 19.02 1.72
CA GLN A 85 11.37 20.42 1.34
C GLN A 85 10.52 21.33 2.24
N ILE A 86 9.29 20.94 2.55
CA ILE A 86 8.42 21.69 3.46
C ILE A 86 9.09 21.81 4.83
N LEU A 87 9.57 20.69 5.39
CA LEU A 87 10.25 20.68 6.68
C LEU A 87 11.57 21.47 6.67
N ALA A 88 12.37 21.38 5.59
CA ALA A 88 13.62 22.12 5.46
C ALA A 88 13.39 23.65 5.43
N ARG A 89 12.40 24.11 4.66
CA ARG A 89 12.04 25.53 4.61
C ARG A 89 11.55 26.05 5.96
N ALA A 90 10.80 25.23 6.70
CA ALA A 90 10.28 25.60 8.00
C ALA A 90 11.40 25.84 9.03
N VAL A 91 12.46 25.03 9.02
CA VAL A 91 13.60 25.23 9.93
C VAL A 91 14.57 26.30 9.47
N GLY A 92 14.57 26.64 8.17
CA GLY A 92 15.49 27.57 7.53
C GLY A 92 16.62 26.86 6.79
N ASP A 93 16.89 27.27 5.55
CA ASP A 93 17.95 26.68 4.73
C ASP A 93 19.37 27.03 5.25
N ASP A 94 19.50 28.11 6.01
CA ASP A 94 20.76 28.62 6.57
C ASP A 94 21.31 27.76 7.72
N VAL A 95 20.44 27.01 8.41
CA VAL A 95 20.84 26.07 9.46
C VAL A 95 21.15 24.66 8.93
N ILE A 96 20.94 24.42 7.63
CA ILE A 96 21.14 23.10 7.01
C ILE A 96 22.46 23.07 6.25
N MET A 97 23.42 22.30 6.77
CA MET A 97 24.70 22.07 6.13
C MET A 97 24.72 20.71 5.42
N ASN A 98 24.65 20.73 4.08
CA ASN A 98 24.85 19.52 3.27
C ASN A 98 26.33 19.15 3.19
N GLU A 99 26.62 17.94 2.69
CA GLU A 99 28.00 17.42 2.50
C GLU A 99 28.85 17.41 3.79
N SER A 100 28.18 17.46 4.95
CA SER A 100 28.78 17.55 6.28
C SER A 100 28.69 16.20 7.00
N ASN A 101 29.52 15.25 6.57
CA ASN A 101 29.51 13.89 7.10
C ASN A 101 30.13 13.83 8.52
N VAL A 102 29.32 13.53 9.53
CA VAL A 102 29.78 13.30 10.90
C VAL A 102 30.52 11.97 10.99
N VAL A 103 31.77 11.99 11.45
CA VAL A 103 32.61 10.79 11.64
C VAL A 103 32.89 10.46 13.09
N ASP A 104 32.88 11.47 13.98
CA ASP A 104 33.11 11.29 15.42
C ASP A 104 32.48 12.44 16.24
N PHE A 105 32.41 12.29 17.56
CA PHE A 105 32.08 13.37 18.49
C PHE A 105 32.74 13.19 19.87
N VAL A 106 32.91 14.30 20.59
CA VAL A 106 33.39 14.32 21.97
C VAL A 106 32.39 15.04 22.86
N ASP A 107 31.91 14.37 23.91
CA ASP A 107 31.11 14.97 24.98
C ASP A 107 32.00 15.19 26.21
N ASP A 108 32.24 16.44 26.57
CA ASP A 108 33.08 16.82 27.72
C ASP A 108 32.26 17.04 29.02
N GLY A 109 30.94 16.82 28.97
CA GLY A 109 30.00 17.05 30.07
C GLY A 109 29.40 18.45 30.10
N ASN A 110 29.97 19.41 29.38
CA ASN A 110 29.43 20.77 29.23
C ASN A 110 28.95 21.05 27.80
N LYS A 111 29.66 20.57 26.79
CA LYS A 111 29.36 20.73 25.37
C LYS A 111 29.67 19.43 24.61
N VAL A 112 29.09 19.32 23.43
CA VAL A 112 29.42 18.25 22.46
C VAL A 112 30.10 18.88 21.26
N THR A 113 31.29 18.37 20.93
CA THR A 113 32.00 18.75 19.70
C THR A 113 31.85 17.64 18.67
N VAL A 114 31.15 17.93 17.57
CA VAL A 114 31.04 17.05 16.40
C VAL A 114 32.26 17.22 15.51
N ILE A 115 32.78 16.11 14.98
CA ILE A 115 33.92 16.07 14.07
C ILE A 115 33.43 15.57 12.71
N LEU A 116 33.65 16.37 11.67
CA LEU A 116 33.32 16.04 10.29
C LEU A 116 34.46 15.29 9.60
N GLU A 117 34.13 14.59 8.51
CA GLU A 117 35.07 13.84 7.67
C GLU A 117 36.23 14.70 7.13
N ASN A 118 35.97 15.98 6.85
CA ASN A 118 36.97 16.94 6.40
C ASN A 118 37.83 17.54 7.55
N GLY A 119 37.63 17.08 8.79
CA GLY A 119 38.33 17.54 9.99
C GLY A 119 37.74 18.78 10.66
N GLN A 120 36.73 19.43 10.07
CA GLN A 120 36.04 20.55 10.72
C GLN A 120 35.32 20.11 12.00
N ARG A 121 35.17 21.06 12.93
CA ARG A 121 34.58 20.81 14.24
C ARG A 121 33.51 21.84 14.55
N TYR A 122 32.41 21.37 15.13
CA TYR A 122 31.27 22.19 15.53
C TYR A 122 30.89 21.86 16.96
N GLU A 123 30.74 22.89 17.80
CA GLU A 123 30.35 22.76 19.20
C GLU A 123 28.86 23.07 19.37
N GLY A 124 28.18 22.32 20.24
CA GLY A 124 26.80 22.56 20.63
C GLY A 124 26.47 22.04 22.04
N ASP A 125 25.33 22.44 22.58
CA ASP A 125 24.85 22.01 23.91
C ASP A 125 24.34 20.56 23.94
N LEU A 126 23.91 20.06 22.78
CA LEU A 126 23.25 18.78 22.56
C LEU A 126 23.59 18.26 21.16
N LEU A 127 23.80 16.95 21.04
CA LEU A 127 23.85 16.24 19.76
C LEU A 127 22.69 15.24 19.65
N VAL A 128 21.91 15.34 18.57
CA VAL A 128 20.84 14.39 18.24
C VAL A 128 21.27 13.55 17.03
N GLY A 129 21.53 12.27 17.23
CA GLY A 129 21.80 11.33 16.15
C GLY A 129 20.51 10.90 15.44
N ALA A 130 20.19 11.58 14.33
CA ALA A 130 19.06 11.26 13.44
C ALA A 130 19.54 10.69 12.09
N ASP A 131 20.67 9.98 12.08
CA ASP A 131 21.45 9.56 10.91
C ASP A 131 21.11 8.16 10.36
N GLY A 132 19.92 7.66 10.71
CA GLY A 132 19.30 6.50 10.09
C GLY A 132 19.76 5.14 10.63
N ILE A 133 19.34 4.06 9.96
CA ILE A 133 19.61 2.67 10.37
C ILE A 133 21.11 2.34 10.50
N TRP A 134 21.95 3.03 9.72
CA TRP A 134 23.42 2.90 9.70
C TRP A 134 24.11 3.95 10.57
N SER A 135 23.44 4.40 11.63
CA SER A 135 23.89 5.51 12.48
C SER A 135 25.33 5.35 12.99
N LYS A 136 26.15 6.36 12.67
CA LYS A 136 27.51 6.58 13.18
C LYS A 136 27.44 6.99 14.65
N VAL A 137 26.55 7.93 14.99
CA VAL A 137 26.39 8.42 16.37
C VAL A 137 26.06 7.26 17.32
N ARG A 138 25.13 6.40 16.92
CA ARG A 138 24.77 5.18 17.66
C ARG A 138 25.96 4.24 17.84
N THR A 139 26.77 4.08 16.79
CA THR A 139 27.94 3.19 16.79
C THR A 139 29.01 3.69 17.77
N ILE A 140 29.24 5.00 17.84
CA ILE A 140 30.17 5.61 18.81
C ILE A 140 29.64 5.44 20.24
N LEU A 141 28.34 5.67 20.47
CA LEU A 141 27.73 5.54 21.79
C LEU A 141 27.75 4.12 22.37
N PHE A 142 27.47 3.10 21.54
CA PHE A 142 27.14 1.76 22.00
C PHE A 142 27.97 0.65 21.36
N GLY A 143 28.95 1.01 20.54
CA GLY A 143 29.76 0.07 19.76
C GLY A 143 29.06 -0.41 18.47
N PRO A 144 29.82 -1.05 17.58
CA PRO A 144 29.31 -1.56 16.30
C PRO A 144 28.34 -2.71 16.55
N LYS A 145 27.19 -2.63 15.88
CA LYS A 145 26.22 -3.72 15.78
C LYS A 145 25.55 -3.65 14.43
N GLU A 146 25.50 -4.77 13.73
CA GLU A 146 24.88 -4.85 12.40
C GLU A 146 23.35 -4.71 12.46
N ALA A 147 22.78 -4.20 11.37
CA ALA A 147 21.33 -4.26 11.16
C ALA A 147 20.90 -5.69 10.82
N SER A 148 19.69 -6.06 11.21
CA SER A 148 19.16 -7.40 10.98
C SER A 148 18.43 -7.44 9.64
N TYR A 149 18.85 -8.33 8.75
CA TYR A 149 18.11 -8.56 7.52
C TYR A 149 16.74 -9.16 7.86
N SER A 150 15.67 -8.58 7.31
CA SER A 150 14.29 -9.00 7.58
C SER A 150 13.92 -10.33 6.92
N GLY A 151 14.73 -10.79 5.96
CA GLY A 151 14.42 -11.93 5.09
C GLY A 151 13.76 -11.54 3.76
N TYR A 152 13.54 -10.25 3.51
CA TYR A 152 12.85 -9.77 2.30
C TYR A 152 13.68 -8.79 1.48
N THR A 153 13.66 -9.02 0.18
CA THR A 153 13.93 -8.02 -0.83
C THR A 153 12.62 -7.35 -1.21
N CYS A 154 12.67 -6.04 -1.41
CA CYS A 154 11.55 -5.18 -1.79
C CYS A 154 11.86 -4.52 -3.14
N TYR A 155 10.93 -4.66 -4.07
CA TYR A 155 10.87 -3.86 -5.29
C TYR A 155 9.88 -2.72 -5.07
N THR A 156 10.18 -1.53 -5.58
CA THR A 156 9.26 -0.39 -5.53
C THR A 156 9.12 0.24 -6.89
N GLY A 157 7.91 0.73 -7.19
CA GLY A 157 7.63 1.47 -8.40
C GLY A 157 6.52 2.49 -8.22
N ILE A 158 6.44 3.42 -9.16
CA ILE A 158 5.34 4.39 -9.29
C ILE A 158 4.83 4.25 -10.72
N ALA A 159 3.54 3.93 -10.84
CA ALA A 159 2.87 3.80 -12.12
C ALA A 159 2.03 5.05 -12.40
N ASP A 160 2.07 5.54 -13.64
CA ASP A 160 1.07 6.46 -14.19
C ASP A 160 -0.18 5.66 -14.56
N PHE A 161 -0.96 5.33 -13.52
CA PHE A 161 -2.07 4.41 -13.63
C PHE A 161 -3.16 4.77 -12.62
N VAL A 162 -4.40 4.93 -13.09
CA VAL A 162 -5.55 5.18 -12.23
C VAL A 162 -6.45 3.94 -12.21
N PRO A 163 -6.50 3.19 -11.10
CA PRO A 163 -7.35 2.02 -11.02
C PRO A 163 -8.83 2.43 -10.99
N PRO A 164 -9.76 1.56 -11.44
CA PRO A 164 -11.18 1.86 -11.49
C PRO A 164 -11.82 2.05 -10.10
N ASP A 165 -11.17 1.54 -9.05
CA ASP A 165 -11.61 1.65 -7.66
C ASP A 165 -11.02 2.84 -6.91
N ILE A 166 -10.31 3.76 -7.59
CA ILE A 166 -9.58 4.85 -6.94
C ILE A 166 -10.46 5.69 -6.01
N GLU A 167 -11.73 5.96 -6.36
CA GLU A 167 -12.62 6.77 -5.50
C GLU A 167 -13.01 6.07 -4.18
N THR A 168 -12.79 4.75 -4.09
CA THR A 168 -13.27 3.92 -2.99
C THR A 168 -12.18 3.23 -2.21
N VAL A 169 -10.99 3.01 -2.81
CA VAL A 169 -9.88 2.27 -2.22
C VAL A 169 -8.63 3.15 -2.19
N GLY A 170 -8.08 3.39 -1.01
CA GLY A 170 -6.87 4.19 -0.81
C GLY A 170 -5.58 3.35 -0.76
N TYR A 171 -5.66 2.16 -0.15
CA TYR A 171 -4.49 1.31 0.12
C TYR A 171 -4.84 -0.18 0.17
N ARG A 172 -3.97 -1.04 -0.36
CA ARG A 172 -4.12 -2.50 -0.29
C ARG A 172 -2.80 -3.19 -0.01
N VAL A 173 -2.89 -4.26 0.79
CA VAL A 173 -1.84 -5.27 0.92
C VAL A 173 -2.35 -6.60 0.38
N PHE A 174 -1.78 -7.03 -0.74
CA PHE A 174 -2.03 -8.30 -1.39
C PHE A 174 -1.17 -9.39 -0.74
N LEU A 175 -1.81 -10.37 -0.13
CA LEU A 175 -1.18 -11.40 0.68
C LEU A 175 -0.80 -12.63 -0.14
N GLY A 176 0.37 -13.19 0.11
CA GLY A 176 0.85 -14.39 -0.54
C GLY A 176 1.87 -15.17 0.29
N HIS A 177 2.06 -16.44 -0.04
CA HIS A 177 3.04 -17.24 0.67
C HIS A 177 4.46 -16.82 0.28
N LYS A 178 5.26 -16.42 1.27
CA LYS A 178 6.65 -15.91 1.16
C LYS A 178 6.81 -14.61 0.37
N GLN A 179 5.71 -13.97 0.00
CA GLN A 179 5.74 -12.74 -0.79
C GLN A 179 4.43 -11.97 -0.61
N TYR A 180 4.48 -10.65 -0.71
CA TYR A 180 3.29 -9.80 -0.61
C TYR A 180 3.51 -8.54 -1.43
N PHE A 181 2.42 -7.91 -1.84
CA PHE A 181 2.44 -6.72 -2.67
C PHE A 181 1.61 -5.63 -2.00
N VAL A 182 2.02 -4.37 -2.11
CA VAL A 182 1.33 -3.22 -1.52
C VAL A 182 1.07 -2.22 -2.63
N SER A 183 -0.12 -1.63 -2.68
CA SER A 183 -0.44 -0.53 -3.59
C SER A 183 -1.10 0.61 -2.82
N SER A 184 -0.74 1.86 -3.15
CA SER A 184 -1.31 3.06 -2.54
C SER A 184 -1.50 4.15 -3.59
N ASP A 185 -2.62 4.87 -3.48
CA ASP A 185 -2.80 6.14 -4.18
C ASP A 185 -1.81 7.18 -3.65
N VAL A 186 -1.23 7.96 -4.56
CA VAL A 186 -0.33 9.08 -4.24
C VAL A 186 -0.84 10.41 -4.83
N GLY A 187 -2.03 10.41 -5.45
CA GLY A 187 -2.63 11.54 -6.13
C GLY A 187 -2.10 11.76 -7.55
N ALA A 188 -2.68 12.75 -8.23
CA ALA A 188 -2.26 13.20 -9.57
C ALA A 188 -2.18 12.07 -10.62
N GLY A 189 -3.05 11.06 -10.51
CA GLY A 189 -3.13 9.95 -11.46
C GLY A 189 -2.05 8.87 -11.29
N LYS A 190 -1.30 8.90 -10.19
CA LYS A 190 -0.19 7.98 -9.94
C LYS A 190 -0.51 6.99 -8.81
N MET A 191 0.02 5.77 -8.94
CA MET A 191 -0.05 4.72 -7.92
C MET A 191 1.35 4.29 -7.53
N GLN A 192 1.66 4.27 -6.23
CA GLN A 192 2.88 3.66 -5.72
C GLN A 192 2.62 2.21 -5.38
N TRP A 193 3.62 1.36 -5.60
CA TRP A 193 3.59 -0.01 -5.12
C TRP A 193 4.92 -0.51 -4.57
N TYR A 194 4.80 -1.57 -3.74
CA TYR A 194 5.92 -2.29 -3.14
C TYR A 194 5.69 -3.79 -3.31
N ALA A 195 6.66 -4.51 -3.87
CA ALA A 195 6.61 -5.96 -4.00
C ALA A 195 7.69 -6.60 -3.11
N PHE A 196 7.28 -7.33 -2.08
CA PHE A 196 8.18 -7.98 -1.14
C PHE A 196 8.29 -9.46 -1.48
N HIS A 197 9.51 -9.94 -1.63
CA HIS A 197 9.81 -11.34 -1.95
C HIS A 197 10.86 -11.89 -0.99
N LYS A 198 10.61 -13.07 -0.42
CA LYS A 198 11.52 -13.72 0.52
C LYS A 198 12.68 -14.36 -0.24
N GLU A 199 13.85 -13.74 -0.15
CA GLU A 199 15.09 -14.22 -0.77
C GLU A 199 16.32 -13.83 0.08
N PRO A 200 17.50 -14.44 -0.11
CA PRO A 200 18.74 -13.99 0.53
C PRO A 200 19.09 -12.54 0.15
N PRO A 201 19.78 -11.79 1.03
CA PRO A 201 20.19 -10.41 0.74
C PRO A 201 21.34 -10.38 -0.29
N GLY A 202 21.57 -9.22 -0.90
CA GLY A 202 22.68 -8.96 -1.81
C GLY A 202 22.45 -9.41 -3.26
N GLY A 203 21.23 -9.80 -3.62
CA GLY A 203 20.89 -10.16 -5.00
C GLY A 203 20.97 -8.98 -5.97
N THR A 204 21.10 -9.28 -7.25
CA THR A 204 21.06 -8.33 -8.35
C THR A 204 20.17 -8.88 -9.47
N ASP A 205 19.56 -7.98 -10.24
CA ASP A 205 18.81 -8.33 -11.44
C ASP A 205 19.62 -7.99 -12.68
N ALA A 206 19.29 -8.64 -13.79
CA ALA A 206 19.80 -8.24 -15.09
C ALA A 206 19.41 -6.78 -15.39
N GLU A 207 20.24 -6.10 -16.16
CA GLU A 207 19.90 -4.79 -16.72
C GLU A 207 18.59 -4.90 -17.50
N ASN A 208 17.63 -4.02 -17.20
CA ASN A 208 16.27 -4.06 -17.72
C ASN A 208 15.47 -5.37 -17.50
N GLY A 209 15.86 -6.20 -16.51
CA GLY A 209 15.22 -7.48 -16.21
C GLY A 209 14.26 -7.50 -15.01
N LYS A 210 14.02 -6.36 -14.33
CA LYS A 210 13.23 -6.33 -13.08
C LYS A 210 11.76 -6.58 -13.33
N LYS A 211 11.16 -5.95 -14.34
CA LYS A 211 9.76 -6.16 -14.73
C LYS A 211 9.53 -7.60 -15.14
N GLU A 212 10.39 -8.18 -15.97
CA GLU A 212 10.28 -9.59 -16.38
C GLU A 212 10.34 -10.53 -15.16
N ARG A 213 11.28 -10.30 -14.24
CA ARG A 213 11.38 -11.07 -12.99
C ARG A 213 10.13 -10.90 -12.13
N LEU A 214 9.63 -9.67 -11.96
CA LEU A 214 8.41 -9.40 -11.21
C LEU A 214 7.20 -10.12 -11.81
N LEU A 215 7.08 -10.15 -13.14
CA LEU A 215 6.03 -10.93 -13.81
C LEU A 215 6.21 -12.44 -13.66
N LYS A 216 7.44 -12.96 -13.53
CA LYS A 216 7.66 -14.38 -13.16
C LYS A 216 7.20 -14.67 -11.73
N ILE A 217 7.37 -13.74 -10.80
CA ILE A 217 7.03 -13.91 -9.38
C ILE A 217 5.52 -13.68 -9.13
N PHE A 218 4.96 -12.64 -9.75
CA PHE A 218 3.62 -12.11 -9.49
C PHE A 218 2.66 -12.25 -10.68
N GLY A 219 3.06 -12.85 -11.81
CA GLY A 219 2.19 -12.96 -13.00
C GLY A 219 0.95 -13.84 -12.80
N GLY A 220 0.92 -14.67 -11.77
CA GLY A 220 -0.27 -15.43 -11.36
C GLY A 220 -1.18 -14.69 -10.36
N TRP A 221 -0.91 -13.42 -10.06
CA TRP A 221 -1.67 -12.62 -9.11
C TRP A 221 -2.84 -11.90 -9.81
N CYS A 222 -3.71 -11.28 -9.02
CA CYS A 222 -4.87 -10.58 -9.56
C CYS A 222 -4.46 -9.39 -10.46
N ASP A 223 -5.40 -8.95 -11.29
CA ASP A 223 -5.16 -7.93 -12.32
C ASP A 223 -4.63 -6.62 -11.72
N ASN A 224 -5.08 -6.23 -10.52
CA ASN A 224 -4.58 -5.04 -9.84
C ASN A 224 -3.05 -5.04 -9.64
N VAL A 225 -2.44 -6.20 -9.39
CA VAL A 225 -1.00 -6.33 -9.18
C VAL A 225 -0.25 -6.36 -10.51
N VAL A 226 -0.75 -7.19 -11.44
CA VAL A 226 -0.12 -7.38 -12.75
C VAL A 226 -0.17 -6.09 -13.58
N ASP A 227 -1.31 -5.39 -13.57
CA ASP A 227 -1.50 -4.15 -14.33
C ASP A 227 -0.60 -3.03 -13.79
N LEU A 228 -0.40 -2.93 -12.46
CA LEU A 228 0.56 -1.98 -11.88
C LEU A 228 2.01 -2.27 -12.30
N ILE A 229 2.44 -3.53 -12.30
CA ILE A 229 3.79 -3.92 -12.75
C ILE A 229 3.97 -3.58 -14.24
N ASN A 230 2.96 -3.88 -15.07
CA ASN A 230 3.00 -3.58 -16.50
C ASN A 230 3.06 -2.08 -16.78
N ALA A 231 2.26 -1.28 -16.07
CA ALA A 231 2.16 0.17 -16.22
C ALA A 231 3.34 0.97 -15.63
N THR A 232 4.30 0.30 -14.98
CA THR A 232 5.47 0.96 -14.39
C THR A 232 6.66 0.83 -15.33
N ASP A 233 7.33 1.91 -15.69
CA ASP A 233 8.54 1.85 -16.51
C ASP A 233 9.67 1.08 -15.81
N GLU A 234 10.43 0.27 -16.56
CA GLU A 234 11.49 -0.58 -16.02
C GLU A 234 12.53 0.23 -15.21
N GLU A 235 12.82 1.44 -15.66
CA GLU A 235 13.88 2.30 -15.15
C GLU A 235 13.55 2.91 -13.78
N VAL A 236 12.26 3.00 -13.46
CA VAL A 236 11.79 3.49 -12.16
C VAL A 236 11.54 2.38 -11.14
N ILE A 237 11.76 1.11 -11.54
CA ILE A 237 11.67 -0.03 -10.62
C ILE A 237 12.98 -0.18 -9.86
N LEU A 238 12.89 -0.10 -8.53
CA LEU A 238 14.06 -0.16 -7.65
C LEU A 238 14.01 -1.39 -6.77
N ARG A 239 15.14 -2.09 -6.64
CA ARG A 239 15.33 -3.23 -5.74
C ARG A 239 16.09 -2.78 -4.49
N ARG A 240 15.67 -3.23 -3.32
CA ARG A 240 16.41 -3.05 -2.07
C ARG A 240 16.15 -4.18 -1.08
N ASP A 241 17.12 -4.45 -0.23
CA ASP A 241 16.94 -5.39 0.88
C ASP A 241 16.42 -4.65 2.11
N ILE A 242 15.48 -5.28 2.82
CA ILE A 242 14.85 -4.68 3.99
C ILE A 242 15.59 -5.11 5.25
N TYR A 243 16.05 -4.14 6.01
CA TYR A 243 16.74 -4.31 7.29
C TYR A 243 15.95 -3.63 8.40
N ASP A 244 16.03 -4.19 9.61
CA ASP A 244 15.50 -3.60 10.83
C ASP A 244 16.53 -3.66 11.96
N ARG A 245 16.24 -2.99 13.07
CA ARG A 245 17.05 -3.03 14.29
C ARG A 245 16.15 -3.17 15.50
N VAL A 246 16.45 -4.16 16.33
CA VAL A 246 15.80 -4.29 17.64
C VAL A 246 16.06 -3.01 18.43
N PRO A 247 15.01 -2.27 18.85
CA PRO A 247 15.18 -1.03 19.61
C PRO A 247 15.97 -1.28 20.88
N ILE A 248 16.86 -0.35 21.21
CA ILE A 248 17.61 -0.37 22.46
C ILE A 248 16.85 0.37 23.55
N MET A 249 17.02 -0.07 24.80
CA MET A 249 16.32 0.52 25.95
C MET A 249 17.01 1.77 26.50
N ARG A 250 18.16 2.17 25.93
CA ARG A 250 18.91 3.39 26.25
C ARG A 250 19.26 4.10 24.95
N TRP A 251 18.86 5.34 24.77
CA TRP A 251 18.94 6.08 23.51
C TRP A 251 20.09 7.08 23.50
N GLY A 252 20.61 7.45 24.67
CA GLY A 252 21.68 8.43 24.80
C GLY A 252 22.62 8.21 25.98
N LYS A 253 23.67 9.04 26.02
CA LYS A 253 24.61 9.17 27.13
C LYS A 253 25.09 10.63 27.17
N GLY A 254 25.10 11.22 28.37
CA GLY A 254 25.46 12.62 28.54
C GLY A 254 24.58 13.52 27.69
N ARG A 255 25.20 14.39 26.91
CA ARG A 255 24.55 15.39 26.04
C ARG A 255 24.26 14.87 24.65
N VAL A 256 24.27 13.55 24.44
CA VAL A 256 24.01 12.92 23.15
C VAL A 256 22.82 11.98 23.25
N THR A 257 21.85 12.12 22.34
CA THR A 257 20.70 11.22 22.21
C THR A 257 20.49 10.79 20.76
N LEU A 258 19.65 9.79 20.54
CA LEU A 258 19.31 9.25 19.22
C LEU A 258 17.81 9.44 18.95
N LEU A 259 17.44 9.57 17.67
CA LEU A 259 16.06 9.79 17.22
C LEU A 259 15.77 9.03 15.92
N GLY A 260 14.54 8.51 15.78
CA GLY A 260 14.09 7.86 14.56
C GLY A 260 14.83 6.54 14.28
N ASP A 261 15.18 6.30 13.02
CA ASP A 261 15.77 5.04 12.56
C ASP A 261 17.12 4.70 13.23
N SER A 262 17.84 5.69 13.81
CA SER A 262 19.05 5.42 14.60
C SER A 262 18.75 4.66 15.90
N VAL A 263 17.52 4.76 16.40
CA VAL A 263 17.02 4.00 17.55
C VAL A 263 16.23 2.77 17.10
N HIS A 264 15.25 2.99 16.22
CA HIS A 264 14.13 2.07 16.02
C HIS A 264 13.79 1.80 14.56
N ALA A 265 14.81 1.74 13.69
CA ALA A 265 14.63 1.28 12.31
C ALA A 265 13.80 -0.02 12.26
N MET A 266 12.65 0.07 11.58
CA MET A 266 11.64 -0.98 11.57
C MET A 266 11.24 -1.34 10.15
N GLN A 267 10.65 -2.53 9.99
CA GLN A 267 10.09 -2.94 8.71
C GLN A 267 8.90 -2.04 8.32
N PRO A 268 8.68 -1.79 7.01
CA PRO A 268 7.71 -0.80 6.55
C PRO A 268 6.24 -1.20 6.73
N ASN A 269 5.94 -2.41 7.20
CA ASN A 269 4.61 -3.04 7.15
C ASN A 269 3.50 -2.29 7.92
N MET A 270 3.85 -1.40 8.83
CA MET A 270 2.89 -0.56 9.57
C MET A 270 2.84 0.89 9.07
N GLY A 271 3.71 1.29 8.13
CA GLY A 271 3.81 2.68 7.67
C GLY A 271 4.21 3.69 8.77
N GLN A 272 4.89 3.23 9.83
CA GLN A 272 5.11 4.03 11.04
C GLN A 272 6.52 4.58 11.22
N GLY A 273 7.55 4.16 10.47
CA GLY A 273 8.93 4.62 10.72
C GLY A 273 9.09 6.15 10.72
N GLY A 274 8.66 6.81 9.62
CA GLY A 274 8.68 8.27 9.54
C GLY A 274 7.71 8.94 10.52
N CYS A 275 6.54 8.35 10.74
CA CYS A 275 5.56 8.85 11.71
C CYS A 275 6.13 8.88 13.14
N MET A 276 6.85 7.83 13.52
CA MET A 276 7.48 7.69 14.83
C MET A 276 8.64 8.68 15.01
N ALA A 277 9.40 8.97 13.95
CA ALA A 277 10.44 10.00 14.00
C ALA A 277 9.87 11.41 14.23
N ILE A 278 8.70 11.73 13.64
CA ILE A 278 7.99 13.00 13.89
C ILE A 278 7.49 13.07 15.34
N GLU A 279 6.89 11.99 15.85
CA GLU A 279 6.48 11.94 17.25
C GLU A 279 7.67 12.04 18.22
N ASP A 280 8.81 11.48 17.84
CA ASP A 280 10.04 11.59 18.63
C ASP A 280 10.53 13.04 18.68
N ALA A 281 10.51 13.75 17.55
CA ALA A 281 10.92 15.14 17.47
C ALA A 281 10.04 16.02 18.37
N TYR A 282 8.71 15.83 18.32
CA TYR A 282 7.78 16.51 19.21
C TYR A 282 8.10 16.24 20.69
N GLN A 283 8.23 14.97 21.07
CA GLN A 283 8.45 14.62 22.47
C GLN A 283 9.80 15.11 22.99
N LEU A 284 10.85 15.11 22.15
CA LEU A 284 12.15 15.65 22.51
C LEU A 284 12.08 17.17 22.73
N ALA A 285 11.46 17.90 21.80
CA ALA A 285 11.26 19.34 21.91
C ALA A 285 10.48 19.72 23.18
N LEU A 286 9.38 19.01 23.45
CA LEU A 286 8.54 19.23 24.64
C LEU A 286 9.33 19.08 25.95
N GLU A 287 10.14 18.03 26.07
CA GLU A 287 10.93 17.79 27.30
C GLU A 287 12.05 18.82 27.47
N LEU A 288 12.68 19.25 26.36
CA LEU A 288 13.68 20.31 26.36
C LEU A 288 13.07 21.67 26.73
N GLU A 289 11.91 22.03 26.17
CA GLU A 289 11.20 23.26 26.50
C GLU A 289 10.80 23.31 27.98
N LYS A 290 10.26 22.20 28.52
CA LYS A 290 9.92 22.10 29.95
C LYS A 290 11.15 22.34 30.85
N ALA A 291 12.28 21.74 30.50
CA ALA A 291 13.52 21.93 31.25
C ALA A 291 14.10 23.34 31.06
N TRP A 292 13.95 23.95 29.88
CA TRP A 292 14.34 25.34 29.62
C TRP A 292 13.53 26.31 30.46
N ASN A 293 12.19 26.20 30.44
CA ASN A 293 11.31 27.06 31.22
C ASN A 293 11.59 26.96 32.72
N GLN A 294 11.83 25.74 33.23
CA GLN A 294 12.24 25.54 34.62
C GLN A 294 13.59 26.21 34.94
N SER A 295 14.57 26.14 34.02
CA SER A 295 15.86 26.79 34.17
C SER A 295 15.71 28.32 34.24
N VAL A 296 14.86 28.90 33.37
CA VAL A 296 14.54 30.33 33.36
C VAL A 296 13.85 30.76 34.67
N GLU A 297 12.85 30.01 35.13
CA GLU A 297 12.11 30.33 36.36
C GLU A 297 12.98 30.26 37.62
N THR A 298 13.90 29.29 37.68
CA THR A 298 14.74 29.05 38.87
C THR A 298 16.07 29.78 38.84
N GLY A 299 16.49 30.30 37.68
CA GLY A 299 17.80 30.92 37.48
C GLY A 299 18.97 29.93 37.58
N THR A 300 18.70 28.62 37.48
CA THR A 300 19.72 27.56 37.56
C THR A 300 20.09 27.04 36.17
N PRO A 301 21.35 26.62 35.92
CA PRO A 301 21.72 26.04 34.63
C PRO A 301 20.87 24.82 34.28
N MET A 302 20.43 24.75 33.03
CA MET A 302 19.64 23.63 32.52
C MET A 302 20.45 22.33 32.55
N ASP A 303 19.95 21.32 33.27
CA ASP A 303 20.45 19.95 33.16
C ASP A 303 19.90 19.33 31.87
N ILE A 304 20.77 19.16 30.87
CA ILE A 304 20.42 18.56 29.58
C ILE A 304 20.13 17.06 29.71
N GLU A 305 20.71 16.32 30.65
CA GLU A 305 20.53 14.86 30.70
C GLU A 305 19.11 14.46 31.13
N SER A 306 18.54 15.18 32.09
CA SER A 306 17.20 14.89 32.63
C SER A 306 16.09 14.89 31.57
N PRO A 307 15.91 15.92 30.71
CA PRO A 307 14.91 15.90 29.66
C PRO A 307 15.15 14.79 28.63
N LEU A 308 16.40 14.48 28.28
CA LEU A 308 16.72 13.37 27.36
C LEU A 308 16.28 12.01 27.91
N LYS A 309 16.48 11.77 29.21
CA LYS A 309 16.00 10.55 29.90
C LYS A 309 14.47 10.48 29.95
N ARG A 310 13.79 11.61 30.13
CA ARG A 310 12.32 11.67 30.10
C ARG A 310 11.78 11.39 28.70
N TYR A 311 12.37 12.00 27.67
CA TYR A 311 12.07 11.71 26.27
C TYR A 311 12.17 10.21 25.96
N GLU A 312 13.28 9.57 26.30
CA GLU A 312 13.47 8.13 26.13
C GLU A 312 12.39 7.32 26.86
N LYS A 313 12.12 7.67 28.12
CA LYS A 313 11.12 6.97 28.97
C LYS A 313 9.72 7.03 28.36
N GLU A 314 9.30 8.19 27.86
CA GLU A 314 7.97 8.37 27.26
C GLU A 314 7.83 7.64 25.93
N ARG A 315 8.92 7.52 25.16
CA ARG A 315 8.87 6.92 23.81
C ARG A 315 9.13 5.42 23.76
N ARG A 316 9.98 4.88 24.63
CA ARG A 316 10.50 3.50 24.54
C ARG A 316 9.43 2.41 24.43
N ILE A 317 8.34 2.51 25.19
CA ILE A 317 7.28 1.48 25.20
C ILE A 317 6.53 1.52 23.86
N ARG A 318 6.16 2.72 23.40
CA ARG A 318 5.45 2.89 22.14
C ARG A 318 6.30 2.41 20.97
N VAL A 319 7.58 2.78 20.94
CA VAL A 319 8.55 2.31 19.96
C VAL A 319 8.67 0.79 19.94
N ALA A 320 8.86 0.15 21.09
CA ALA A 320 9.00 -1.30 21.18
C ALA A 320 7.75 -2.05 20.67
N LEU A 321 6.55 -1.56 21.02
CA LEU A 321 5.29 -2.14 20.58
C LEU A 321 5.06 -1.98 19.07
N ILE A 322 5.29 -0.78 18.52
CA ILE A 322 5.17 -0.52 17.08
C ILE A 322 6.17 -1.38 16.29
N TYR A 323 7.43 -1.45 16.75
CA TYR A 323 8.45 -2.31 16.14
C TYR A 323 8.03 -3.79 16.14
N GLY A 324 7.53 -4.30 17.28
CA GLY A 324 7.03 -5.67 17.40
C GLY A 324 5.88 -5.94 16.44
N MET A 325 4.89 -5.03 16.37
CA MET A 325 3.76 -5.13 15.44
C MET A 325 4.21 -5.10 13.98
N ALA A 326 5.19 -4.26 13.61
CA ALA A 326 5.71 -4.18 12.25
C ALA A 326 6.36 -5.50 11.79
N ARG A 327 7.09 -6.18 12.67
CA ARG A 327 7.63 -7.52 12.38
C ARG A 327 6.55 -8.58 12.30
N MET A 328 5.58 -8.54 13.22
CA MET A 328 4.46 -9.49 13.21
C MET A 328 3.61 -9.34 11.94
N ALA A 329 3.35 -8.12 11.48
CA ALA A 329 2.63 -7.85 10.24
C ALA A 329 3.33 -8.48 9.02
N ALA A 330 4.67 -8.36 8.93
CA ALA A 330 5.45 -9.00 7.87
C ALA A 330 5.32 -10.53 7.90
N ILE A 331 5.43 -11.11 9.09
CA ILE A 331 5.31 -12.56 9.27
C ILE A 331 3.91 -13.01 8.89
N MET A 332 2.86 -12.32 9.34
CA MET A 332 1.47 -12.64 8.99
C MET A 332 1.23 -12.56 7.48
N ALA A 333 1.72 -11.49 6.83
CA ALA A 333 1.52 -11.30 5.40
C ALA A 333 2.20 -12.39 4.55
N SER A 334 3.42 -12.79 4.93
CA SER A 334 4.23 -13.78 4.21
C SER A 334 3.92 -15.24 4.57
N THR A 335 3.34 -15.51 5.74
CA THR A 335 2.91 -16.86 6.12
C THR A 335 1.50 -17.17 5.64
N TYR A 336 0.82 -16.19 5.05
CA TYR A 336 -0.53 -16.32 4.52
C TYR A 336 -0.64 -17.50 3.54
N ARG A 337 -1.65 -18.35 3.79
CA ARG A 337 -2.04 -19.45 2.92
C ARG A 337 -3.56 -19.45 2.80
N PRO A 338 -4.13 -19.30 1.60
CA PRO A 338 -5.57 -19.22 1.44
C PRO A 338 -6.27 -20.56 1.72
N TYR A 339 -5.63 -21.65 1.31
CA TYR A 339 -6.18 -23.00 1.37
C TYR A 339 -5.17 -23.98 2.00
N LEU A 340 -5.65 -25.14 2.44
CA LEU A 340 -4.78 -26.27 2.83
C LEU A 340 -3.90 -26.69 1.64
N GLY A 341 -2.61 -26.90 1.91
CA GLY A 341 -1.60 -27.14 0.88
C GLY A 341 -0.46 -28.04 1.37
N VAL A 342 0.62 -28.10 0.58
CA VAL A 342 1.77 -29.02 0.67
C VAL A 342 2.11 -29.47 2.10
N GLY A 343 2.16 -30.79 2.30
CA GLY A 343 2.32 -31.44 3.62
C GLY A 343 1.22 -32.44 3.96
N LEU A 344 0.17 -32.56 3.14
CA LEU A 344 -0.95 -33.48 3.35
C LEU A 344 -0.64 -34.96 3.00
N GLY A 345 0.55 -35.26 2.47
CA GLY A 345 0.98 -36.60 2.11
C GLY A 345 -0.06 -37.35 1.25
N PRO A 346 -0.58 -38.51 1.70
CA PRO A 346 -1.58 -39.30 0.96
C PRO A 346 -2.92 -38.57 0.73
N LEU A 347 -3.19 -37.48 1.45
CA LEU A 347 -4.38 -36.64 1.30
C LEU A 347 -4.18 -35.45 0.33
N SER A 348 -3.14 -35.48 -0.50
CA SER A 348 -2.87 -34.41 -1.49
C SER A 348 -4.05 -34.14 -2.43
N PHE A 349 -4.94 -35.10 -2.67
CA PHE A 349 -6.16 -34.88 -3.46
C PHE A 349 -7.09 -33.80 -2.85
N LEU A 350 -7.04 -33.59 -1.52
CA LEU A 350 -7.83 -32.55 -0.85
C LEU A 350 -7.41 -31.13 -1.23
N THR A 351 -6.21 -30.92 -1.78
CA THR A 351 -5.81 -29.58 -2.28
C THR A 351 -6.70 -29.12 -3.44
N LYS A 352 -7.26 -30.05 -4.21
CA LYS A 352 -8.22 -29.75 -5.29
C LYS A 352 -9.55 -29.22 -4.77
N LEU A 353 -9.90 -29.56 -3.52
CA LEU A 353 -11.15 -29.14 -2.89
C LEU A 353 -11.09 -27.71 -2.32
N ARG A 354 -9.94 -27.02 -2.41
CA ARG A 354 -9.74 -25.65 -1.91
C ARG A 354 -10.34 -25.43 -0.52
N ILE A 355 -10.06 -26.34 0.41
CA ILE A 355 -10.52 -26.23 1.78
C ILE A 355 -9.80 -25.02 2.43
N PRO A 356 -10.54 -24.02 2.96
CA PRO A 356 -9.93 -22.86 3.60
C PRO A 356 -8.98 -23.27 4.72
N HIS A 357 -7.80 -22.65 4.77
CA HIS A 357 -6.83 -22.96 5.82
C HIS A 357 -7.42 -22.58 7.20
N PRO A 358 -7.33 -23.43 8.24
CA PRO A 358 -7.90 -23.13 9.56
C PRO A 358 -7.38 -21.80 10.14
N GLY A 359 -6.10 -21.50 9.90
CA GLY A 359 -5.48 -20.21 10.25
C GLY A 359 -6.07 -19.00 9.51
N ARG A 360 -6.62 -19.17 8.29
CA ARG A 360 -7.35 -18.10 7.57
C ARG A 360 -8.67 -17.78 8.25
N VAL A 361 -9.42 -18.80 8.68
CA VAL A 361 -10.75 -18.60 9.33
C VAL A 361 -10.58 -18.07 10.76
N GLY A 362 -9.78 -18.73 11.58
CA GLY A 362 -9.51 -18.30 12.96
C GLY A 362 -8.78 -16.95 13.02
N GLY A 363 -7.81 -16.75 12.13
CA GLY A 363 -7.11 -15.48 11.99
C GLY A 363 -8.04 -14.34 11.60
N ARG A 364 -8.93 -14.53 10.62
CA ARG A 364 -9.89 -13.50 10.20
C ARG A 364 -10.81 -13.08 11.34
N PHE A 365 -11.29 -14.04 12.13
CA PHE A 365 -12.12 -13.75 13.31
C PHE A 365 -11.37 -12.90 14.33
N PHE A 366 -10.16 -13.32 14.74
CA PHE A 366 -9.36 -12.56 15.71
C PHE A 366 -9.02 -11.15 15.21
N ILE A 367 -8.56 -11.04 13.96
CA ILE A 367 -8.19 -9.76 13.35
C ILE A 367 -9.43 -8.84 13.27
N LYS A 368 -10.61 -9.35 12.92
CA LYS A 368 -11.83 -8.54 12.85
C LYS A 368 -12.13 -7.77 14.14
N PHE A 369 -11.88 -8.37 15.31
CA PHE A 369 -12.16 -7.74 16.61
C PHE A 369 -10.95 -6.99 17.18
N ALA A 370 -9.74 -7.52 17.03
CA ALA A 370 -8.55 -6.91 17.59
C ALA A 370 -8.08 -5.69 16.79
N MET A 371 -8.32 -5.68 15.48
CA MET A 371 -7.72 -4.69 14.60
C MET A 371 -8.32 -3.28 14.71
N PRO A 372 -9.63 -3.05 14.91
CA PRO A 372 -10.14 -1.71 15.16
C PRO A 372 -9.47 -1.06 16.37
N LEU A 373 -9.29 -1.81 17.47
CA LEU A 373 -8.59 -1.34 18.68
C LEU A 373 -7.11 -1.05 18.40
N MET A 374 -6.44 -1.97 17.69
CA MET A 374 -5.04 -1.81 17.31
C MET A 374 -4.82 -0.59 16.40
N LEU A 375 -5.62 -0.44 15.33
CA LEU A 375 -5.56 0.69 14.42
C LEU A 375 -5.84 2.00 15.16
N SER A 376 -6.86 2.04 16.02
CA SER A 376 -7.17 3.21 16.85
C SER A 376 -5.99 3.60 17.76
N TRP A 377 -5.28 2.62 18.33
CA TRP A 377 -4.07 2.87 19.14
C TRP A 377 -2.85 3.32 18.29
N VAL A 378 -2.64 2.70 17.13
CA VAL A 378 -1.54 3.05 16.21
C VAL A 378 -1.73 4.47 15.67
N LEU A 379 -2.91 4.74 15.08
CA LEU A 379 -3.29 6.02 14.48
C LEU A 379 -3.43 7.14 15.50
N GLY A 380 -3.93 6.84 16.69
CA GLY A 380 -4.03 7.84 17.75
C GLY A 380 -2.68 8.20 18.34
N GLY A 381 -1.79 7.22 18.44
CA GLY A 381 -0.48 7.42 19.00
C GLY A 381 -0.44 8.11 20.36
N ASN A 382 0.41 9.13 20.48
CA ASN A 382 0.50 9.93 21.70
C ASN A 382 -0.41 11.18 21.65
N SER A 383 -1.45 11.18 20.80
CA SER A 383 -2.24 12.38 20.52
C SER A 383 -2.89 13.01 21.74
N SER A 384 -3.20 12.23 22.77
CA SER A 384 -3.79 12.72 24.02
C SER A 384 -2.83 13.53 24.89
N LYS A 385 -1.52 13.49 24.61
CA LYS A 385 -0.49 14.28 25.30
C LYS A 385 0.03 15.45 24.46
N LEU A 386 -0.56 15.70 23.29
CA LEU A 386 -0.14 16.81 22.43
C LEU A 386 -0.68 18.13 22.99
N GLU A 387 0.23 19.00 23.39
CA GLU A 387 0.00 20.40 23.74
C GLU A 387 0.00 21.26 22.45
N GLY A 388 -0.71 22.40 22.43
CA GLY A 388 -0.67 23.35 21.30
C GLY A 388 -1.67 23.09 20.15
N ARG A 389 -2.49 22.03 20.22
CA ARG A 389 -3.56 21.75 19.23
C ARG A 389 -4.93 21.60 19.86
N SER A 390 -5.98 22.03 19.16
CA SER A 390 -7.37 21.72 19.50
C SER A 390 -7.86 20.51 18.70
N PRO A 391 -8.52 19.52 19.32
CA PRO A 391 -9.15 18.42 18.58
C PRO A 391 -10.17 18.98 17.58
N SER A 392 -9.97 18.68 16.30
CA SER A 392 -10.83 19.18 15.23
C SER A 392 -10.85 18.21 14.04
N CYS A 393 -11.88 18.31 13.22
CA CYS A 393 -12.01 17.55 11.97
C CYS A 393 -12.23 18.52 10.81
N ARG A 394 -11.54 18.29 9.70
CA ARG A 394 -11.68 19.10 8.49
C ARG A 394 -12.86 18.61 7.66
N LEU A 395 -13.74 19.52 7.25
CA LEU A 395 -14.85 19.19 6.35
C LEU A 395 -14.35 18.73 4.98
N SER A 396 -13.20 19.25 4.52
CA SER A 396 -12.54 18.82 3.28
C SER A 396 -12.07 17.37 3.30
N ASP A 397 -11.90 16.80 4.50
CA ASP A 397 -11.37 15.45 4.70
C ASP A 397 -12.51 14.46 4.97
N LYS A 398 -13.76 14.89 4.83
CA LYS A 398 -14.94 14.09 5.11
C LYS A 398 -14.99 12.90 4.15
N ALA A 399 -15.03 11.70 4.70
CA ALA A 399 -15.26 10.49 3.94
C ALA A 399 -16.65 10.45 3.26
N SER A 400 -16.76 9.63 2.22
CA SER A 400 -18.04 9.35 1.56
C SER A 400 -19.09 8.88 2.56
N ASN A 401 -20.33 9.36 2.42
CA ASN A 401 -21.47 8.86 3.19
C ASN A 401 -21.75 7.36 2.93
N GLN A 402 -21.17 6.78 1.88
CA GLN A 402 -21.27 5.33 1.58
C GLN A 402 -20.16 4.50 2.22
N LEU A 403 -19.16 5.11 2.88
CA LEU A 403 -17.98 4.40 3.39
C LEU A 403 -18.36 3.20 4.27
N GLN A 404 -19.28 3.39 5.22
CA GLN A 404 -19.74 2.31 6.10
C GLN A 404 -20.41 1.17 5.32
N ARG A 405 -21.22 1.50 4.31
CA ARG A 405 -21.84 0.50 3.44
C ARG A 405 -20.79 -0.32 2.69
N TRP A 406 -19.74 0.32 2.20
CA TRP A 406 -18.64 -0.36 1.51
C TRP A 406 -17.82 -1.27 2.43
N PHE A 407 -17.83 -1.08 3.75
CA PHE A 407 -17.23 -2.03 4.68
C PHE A 407 -18.04 -3.34 4.78
N GLU A 408 -19.35 -3.27 4.66
CA GLU A 408 -20.28 -4.38 4.91
C GLU A 408 -20.72 -5.11 3.63
N ASP A 409 -20.76 -4.41 2.49
CA ASP A 409 -21.30 -4.88 1.21
C ASP A 409 -20.24 -4.75 0.09
N ASP A 410 -19.60 -5.88 -0.24
CA ASP A 410 -18.62 -5.97 -1.34
C ASP A 410 -19.26 -5.66 -2.72
N ASP A 411 -20.55 -5.96 -2.90
CA ASP A 411 -21.24 -5.65 -4.15
C ASP A 411 -21.48 -4.15 -4.29
N ALA A 412 -21.81 -3.44 -3.20
CA ALA A 412 -21.90 -1.98 -3.21
C ALA A 412 -20.55 -1.32 -3.50
N LEU A 413 -19.46 -1.91 -3.03
CA LEU A 413 -18.10 -1.45 -3.33
C LEU A 413 -17.77 -1.66 -4.82
N GLU A 414 -18.06 -2.83 -5.39
CA GLU A 414 -17.85 -3.11 -6.82
C GLU A 414 -18.72 -2.23 -7.73
N ARG A 415 -19.98 -1.98 -7.35
CA ARG A 415 -20.86 -1.07 -8.11
C ARG A 415 -20.36 0.38 -8.14
N ALA A 416 -19.50 0.76 -7.20
CA ALA A 416 -18.90 2.10 -7.14
C ALA A 416 -17.63 2.25 -8.02
N LEU A 417 -17.24 1.21 -8.76
CA LEU A 417 -16.16 1.29 -9.75
C LEU A 417 -16.47 2.34 -10.84
N THR A 418 -15.50 3.21 -11.10
CA THR A 418 -15.63 4.37 -12.00
C THR A 418 -14.97 4.14 -13.38
N GLY A 419 -14.89 2.89 -13.83
CA GLY A 419 -14.29 2.49 -15.11
C GLY A 419 -15.25 1.81 -16.08
N GLU A 420 -14.77 1.65 -17.30
CA GLU A 420 -15.41 0.95 -18.41
C GLU A 420 -15.15 -0.55 -18.35
N TRP A 421 -16.13 -1.36 -18.75
CA TRP A 421 -16.05 -2.81 -18.67
C TRP A 421 -15.68 -3.42 -20.02
N TYR A 422 -14.79 -4.38 -20.01
CA TYR A 422 -14.28 -5.01 -21.22
C TYR A 422 -14.20 -6.53 -21.07
N LEU A 423 -14.41 -7.23 -22.18
CA LEU A 423 -14.05 -8.63 -22.35
C LEU A 423 -12.78 -8.70 -23.20
N PHE A 424 -11.64 -8.97 -22.56
CA PHE A 424 -10.34 -9.12 -23.23
C PHE A 424 -10.12 -10.58 -23.63
N PRO A 425 -9.76 -10.89 -24.87
CA PRO A 425 -9.42 -12.26 -25.28
C PRO A 425 -8.27 -12.84 -24.43
N ALA A 426 -8.43 -14.08 -23.99
CA ALA A 426 -7.45 -14.77 -23.11
C ALA A 426 -6.84 -16.04 -23.75
N SER A 427 -7.02 -16.27 -25.04
CA SER A 427 -6.53 -17.47 -25.73
C SER A 427 -5.04 -17.39 -26.10
N SER A 428 -4.31 -18.47 -25.83
CA SER A 428 -2.88 -18.64 -26.09
C SER A 428 -2.56 -19.41 -27.38
N GLY A 429 -3.49 -19.51 -28.32
CA GLY A 429 -3.29 -20.19 -29.60
C GLY A 429 -4.37 -19.85 -30.63
N ASP A 430 -3.93 -19.65 -31.88
CA ASP A 430 -4.65 -19.33 -33.11
C ASP A 430 -5.91 -18.44 -32.98
N ASN A 431 -5.71 -17.18 -33.36
CA ASN A 431 -6.66 -16.05 -33.39
C ASN A 431 -8.05 -16.40 -33.94
N TYR A 432 -9.04 -16.52 -33.05
CA TYR A 432 -10.47 -16.45 -33.42
C TYR A 432 -11.22 -15.27 -32.78
N ALA A 433 -10.68 -14.65 -31.72
CA ALA A 433 -11.17 -13.40 -31.16
C ALA A 433 -9.96 -12.51 -30.83
N ALA A 434 -9.57 -11.61 -31.75
CA ALA A 434 -8.35 -10.82 -31.60
C ALA A 434 -8.57 -9.44 -30.95
N GLN A 435 -9.82 -9.05 -30.68
CA GLN A 435 -10.16 -7.69 -30.25
C GLN A 435 -10.92 -7.69 -28.92
N PRO A 436 -10.58 -6.77 -27.99
CA PRO A 436 -11.38 -6.51 -26.79
C PRO A 436 -12.80 -6.05 -27.16
N ILE A 437 -13.77 -6.48 -26.37
CA ILE A 437 -15.18 -6.08 -26.51
C ILE A 437 -15.48 -5.10 -25.38
N HIS A 438 -15.94 -3.89 -25.72
CA HIS A 438 -16.43 -2.93 -24.72
C HIS A 438 -17.88 -3.25 -24.35
N LEU A 439 -18.19 -3.29 -23.06
CA LEU A 439 -19.52 -3.52 -22.53
C LEU A 439 -20.12 -2.19 -22.07
N ILE A 440 -21.23 -1.78 -22.69
CA ILE A 440 -21.94 -0.56 -22.32
C ILE A 440 -22.93 -0.84 -21.19
N LYS A 441 -22.93 0.02 -20.18
CA LYS A 441 -23.93 0.00 -19.09
C LYS A 441 -25.25 0.64 -19.55
N ASP A 442 -25.95 -0.03 -20.47
CA ASP A 442 -27.29 0.35 -20.92
C ASP A 442 -28.27 -0.81 -20.65
N GLU A 443 -29.27 -0.57 -19.78
CA GLU A 443 -30.26 -1.60 -19.42
C GLU A 443 -31.20 -1.95 -20.59
N GLN A 444 -31.29 -1.11 -21.62
CA GLN A 444 -32.16 -1.32 -22.77
C GLN A 444 -31.46 -2.00 -23.95
N ARG A 445 -30.13 -2.21 -23.88
CA ARG A 445 -29.33 -2.77 -24.96
C ARG A 445 -28.65 -4.08 -24.54
N PRO A 446 -29.32 -5.23 -24.73
CA PRO A 446 -28.67 -6.52 -24.52
C PRO A 446 -27.65 -6.80 -25.63
N LEU A 447 -26.51 -7.38 -25.24
CA LEU A 447 -25.49 -7.90 -26.15
C LEU A 447 -25.71 -9.40 -26.38
N THR A 448 -26.13 -9.76 -27.59
CA THR A 448 -26.29 -11.17 -28.00
C THR A 448 -25.01 -11.69 -28.61
N ILE A 449 -24.53 -12.83 -28.11
CA ILE A 449 -23.32 -13.50 -28.56
C ILE A 449 -23.72 -14.77 -29.31
N GLY A 450 -23.18 -14.96 -30.50
CA GLY A 450 -23.47 -16.13 -31.33
C GLY A 450 -22.38 -16.38 -32.37
N ASN A 451 -22.51 -17.45 -33.15
CA ASN A 451 -21.51 -17.83 -34.16
C ASN A 451 -21.54 -16.91 -35.39
N ARG A 452 -22.68 -16.24 -35.62
CA ARG A 452 -22.94 -15.35 -36.76
C ARG A 452 -23.58 -14.06 -36.26
N SER A 453 -23.30 -12.95 -36.93
CA SER A 453 -23.98 -11.69 -36.63
C SER A 453 -25.43 -11.78 -37.06
N GLN A 454 -26.36 -11.49 -36.14
CA GLN A 454 -27.79 -11.43 -36.43
C GLN A 454 -28.25 -9.98 -36.45
N ALA A 455 -29.09 -9.63 -37.41
CA ALA A 455 -29.80 -8.36 -37.42
C ALA A 455 -30.89 -8.40 -36.34
N SER A 456 -30.58 -7.92 -35.14
CA SER A 456 -31.55 -7.81 -34.04
C SER A 456 -32.27 -6.46 -34.13
N THR A 457 -33.57 -6.44 -33.80
CA THR A 457 -34.41 -5.24 -33.88
C THR A 457 -34.27 -4.29 -32.68
N SER A 458 -33.52 -4.66 -31.62
CA SER A 458 -33.40 -3.84 -30.40
C SER A 458 -32.10 -3.99 -29.58
N GLY A 459 -31.12 -4.78 -30.04
CA GLY A 459 -29.86 -5.04 -29.31
C GLY A 459 -28.65 -5.26 -30.23
N VAL A 460 -27.46 -5.33 -29.66
CA VAL A 460 -26.21 -5.52 -30.42
C VAL A 460 -25.84 -6.99 -30.50
N SER A 461 -25.38 -7.44 -31.67
CA SER A 461 -24.99 -8.83 -31.91
C SER A 461 -23.49 -8.95 -32.19
N LEU A 462 -22.82 -9.81 -31.43
CA LEU A 462 -21.41 -10.15 -31.61
C LEU A 462 -21.27 -11.57 -32.18
N ALA A 463 -20.53 -11.67 -33.28
CA ALA A 463 -20.20 -12.94 -33.90
C ALA A 463 -18.84 -13.46 -33.38
N LEU A 464 -18.85 -14.64 -32.76
CA LEU A 464 -17.65 -15.39 -32.35
C LEU A 464 -17.57 -16.67 -33.17
N SER A 465 -16.75 -16.66 -34.23
CA SER A 465 -16.59 -17.80 -35.12
C SER A 465 -15.84 -18.95 -34.45
N SER A 466 -16.58 -19.89 -33.88
CA SER A 466 -16.02 -21.10 -33.25
C SER A 466 -16.98 -22.29 -33.40
N PRO A 467 -16.47 -23.52 -33.64
CA PRO A 467 -17.30 -24.71 -33.78
C PRO A 467 -18.19 -25.02 -32.56
N GLN A 468 -17.80 -24.54 -31.37
CA GLN A 468 -18.56 -24.76 -30.13
C GLN A 468 -19.45 -23.57 -29.74
N VAL A 469 -19.50 -22.52 -30.56
CA VAL A 469 -20.40 -21.39 -30.37
C VAL A 469 -21.67 -21.63 -31.21
N SER A 470 -22.84 -21.69 -30.57
CA SER A 470 -24.15 -21.73 -31.24
C SER A 470 -24.46 -20.45 -31.99
N ASP A 471 -25.36 -20.49 -32.99
CA ASP A 471 -25.81 -19.28 -33.72
C ASP A 471 -26.42 -18.21 -32.80
N VAL A 472 -27.09 -18.63 -31.73
CA VAL A 472 -27.44 -17.81 -30.56
C VAL A 472 -26.90 -18.56 -29.34
N HIS A 473 -25.82 -18.06 -28.74
CA HIS A 473 -25.09 -18.77 -27.69
C HIS A 473 -25.41 -18.21 -26.30
N ALA A 474 -25.26 -16.91 -26.11
CA ALA A 474 -25.45 -16.24 -24.84
C ALA A 474 -25.95 -14.80 -25.02
N CYS A 475 -26.45 -14.21 -23.94
CA CYS A 475 -26.84 -12.82 -23.88
C CYS A 475 -26.24 -12.16 -22.63
N ILE A 476 -25.64 -10.98 -22.80
CA ILE A 476 -25.15 -10.13 -21.72
C ILE A 476 -26.12 -8.96 -21.55
N THR A 477 -26.56 -8.73 -20.31
CA THR A 477 -27.43 -7.61 -19.94
C THR A 477 -26.82 -6.79 -18.82
N CYS A 478 -27.17 -5.50 -18.76
CA CYS A 478 -26.84 -4.64 -17.64
C CYS A 478 -28.08 -4.39 -16.80
N LYS A 479 -27.94 -4.44 -15.47
CA LYS A 479 -28.98 -4.03 -14.51
C LYS A 479 -28.32 -3.49 -13.24
N ASP A 480 -28.80 -2.36 -12.73
CA ASP A 480 -28.30 -1.75 -11.49
C ASP A 480 -26.76 -1.55 -11.51
N ASN A 481 -26.21 -1.13 -12.67
CA ASN A 481 -24.77 -0.99 -12.93
C ASN A 481 -23.92 -2.28 -12.81
N ALA A 482 -24.56 -3.46 -12.83
CA ALA A 482 -23.90 -4.76 -12.87
C ALA A 482 -24.25 -5.52 -14.16
N PHE A 483 -23.32 -6.36 -14.62
CA PHE A 483 -23.53 -7.18 -15.81
C PHE A 483 -23.92 -8.62 -15.46
N TYR A 484 -24.82 -9.17 -16.27
CA TYR A 484 -25.34 -10.51 -16.15
C TYR A 484 -25.18 -11.26 -17.46
N LEU A 485 -24.84 -12.54 -17.37
CA LEU A 485 -24.66 -13.45 -18.49
C LEU A 485 -25.71 -14.54 -18.44
N THR A 486 -26.42 -14.74 -19.54
CA THR A 486 -27.44 -15.77 -19.71
C THR A 486 -27.05 -16.71 -20.84
N ASP A 487 -26.95 -18.01 -20.58
CA ASP A 487 -26.76 -19.02 -21.62
C ASP A 487 -28.10 -19.27 -22.36
N MET A 488 -28.10 -19.14 -23.69
CA MET A 488 -29.31 -19.25 -24.51
C MET A 488 -29.54 -20.69 -24.99
N GLN A 489 -29.37 -21.65 -24.08
CA GLN A 489 -29.43 -23.09 -24.36
C GLN A 489 -28.38 -23.54 -25.37
N SER A 490 -27.15 -23.03 -25.22
CA SER A 490 -26.07 -23.39 -26.12
C SER A 490 -25.70 -24.87 -25.97
N GLN A 491 -25.31 -25.51 -27.08
CA GLN A 491 -25.03 -26.95 -27.10
C GLN A 491 -23.87 -27.32 -26.17
N TYR A 492 -22.80 -26.52 -26.20
CA TYR A 492 -21.56 -26.75 -25.44
C TYR A 492 -21.48 -25.96 -24.13
N GLY A 493 -22.48 -25.11 -23.86
CA GLY A 493 -22.61 -24.32 -22.63
C GLY A 493 -21.70 -23.10 -22.59
N THR A 494 -22.14 -22.11 -21.83
CA THR A 494 -21.33 -20.98 -21.37
C THR A 494 -20.75 -21.28 -19.98
N TRP A 495 -19.50 -20.93 -19.75
CA TRP A 495 -18.80 -21.21 -18.48
C TRP A 495 -18.17 -19.96 -17.91
N ILE A 496 -18.19 -19.83 -16.58
CA ILE A 496 -17.48 -18.79 -15.84
C ILE A 496 -16.44 -19.48 -14.96
N THR A 497 -15.21 -18.98 -15.00
CA THR A 497 -14.18 -19.26 -13.99
C THR A 497 -14.03 -18.00 -13.14
N ASP A 498 -14.43 -18.08 -11.87
CA ASP A 498 -14.34 -16.94 -10.96
C ASP A 498 -12.89 -16.56 -10.62
N ASN A 499 -12.70 -15.41 -9.97
CA ASN A 499 -11.39 -14.95 -9.50
C ASN A 499 -10.69 -15.90 -8.49
N GLU A 500 -11.43 -16.79 -7.82
CA GLU A 500 -10.83 -17.86 -7.01
C GLU A 500 -10.40 -19.05 -7.87
N GLY A 501 -10.76 -19.09 -9.15
CA GLY A 501 -10.44 -20.11 -10.14
C GLY A 501 -11.44 -21.28 -10.15
N ARG A 502 -12.66 -21.10 -9.66
CA ARG A 502 -13.73 -22.11 -9.70
C ARG A 502 -14.48 -21.97 -11.02
N ARG A 503 -14.40 -23.01 -11.84
CA ARG A 503 -15.10 -23.08 -13.14
C ARG A 503 -16.46 -23.74 -12.98
N TYR A 504 -17.52 -23.07 -13.40
CA TYR A 504 -18.89 -23.58 -13.37
C TYR A 504 -19.67 -23.23 -14.64
N ARG A 505 -20.67 -24.04 -14.97
CA ARG A 505 -21.54 -23.81 -16.14
C ARG A 505 -22.63 -22.82 -15.77
N VAL A 506 -22.86 -21.83 -16.62
CA VAL A 506 -24.00 -20.91 -16.50
C VAL A 506 -25.29 -21.71 -16.77
N PRO A 507 -26.28 -21.70 -15.86
CA PRO A 507 -27.54 -22.41 -16.08
C PRO A 507 -28.29 -21.83 -17.29
N PRO A 508 -28.83 -22.66 -18.20
CA PRO A 508 -29.57 -22.17 -19.37
C PRO A 508 -30.77 -21.31 -18.98
N ASN A 509 -30.94 -20.19 -19.68
CA ASN A 509 -32.00 -19.18 -19.48
C ASN A 509 -32.03 -18.54 -18.09
N PHE A 510 -30.98 -18.66 -17.28
CA PHE A 510 -30.88 -18.00 -15.98
C PHE A 510 -29.74 -16.97 -15.98
N PRO A 511 -30.02 -15.69 -15.68
CA PRO A 511 -29.00 -14.66 -15.63
C PRO A 511 -28.06 -14.86 -14.44
N VAL A 512 -26.77 -14.94 -14.70
CA VAL A 512 -25.71 -15.06 -13.70
C VAL A 512 -24.84 -13.82 -13.76
N ARG A 513 -24.64 -13.16 -12.60
CA ARG A 513 -23.72 -12.02 -12.51
C ARG A 513 -22.28 -12.49 -12.71
N PHE A 514 -21.50 -11.72 -13.45
CA PHE A 514 -20.05 -11.90 -13.54
C PHE A 514 -19.32 -10.66 -13.00
N HIS A 515 -18.09 -10.87 -12.57
CA HIS A 515 -17.30 -9.92 -11.80
C HIS A 515 -15.99 -9.57 -12.51
N PRO A 516 -15.31 -8.47 -12.12
CA PRO A 516 -13.97 -8.18 -12.62
C PRO A 516 -13.00 -9.34 -12.34
N SER A 517 -12.10 -9.62 -13.27
CA SER A 517 -11.15 -10.76 -13.29
C SER A 517 -11.77 -12.13 -13.57
N ASP A 518 -13.10 -12.26 -13.70
CA ASP A 518 -13.71 -13.52 -14.14
C ASP A 518 -13.25 -13.87 -15.56
N ILE A 519 -13.19 -15.17 -15.86
CA ILE A 519 -12.96 -15.68 -17.21
C ILE A 519 -14.24 -16.32 -17.73
N ILE A 520 -14.76 -15.79 -18.84
CA ILE A 520 -15.95 -16.28 -19.53
C ILE A 520 -15.52 -17.12 -20.73
N GLU A 521 -16.04 -18.33 -20.85
CA GLU A 521 -15.81 -19.23 -21.97
C GLU A 521 -17.15 -19.53 -22.67
N PHE A 522 -17.22 -19.25 -23.98
CA PHE A 522 -18.35 -19.60 -24.82
C PHE A 522 -18.05 -20.94 -25.52
N GLY A 523 -18.63 -22.03 -25.01
CA GLY A 523 -18.24 -23.39 -25.34
C GLY A 523 -17.22 -23.97 -24.35
N SER A 524 -16.57 -25.08 -24.73
CA SER A 524 -15.67 -25.86 -23.86
C SER A 524 -14.27 -26.13 -24.45
N ASP A 525 -14.01 -25.66 -25.67
CA ASP A 525 -12.74 -25.88 -26.40
C ASP A 525 -11.66 -24.84 -26.14
N LYS A 526 -11.92 -23.87 -25.25
CA LYS A 526 -11.04 -22.75 -24.91
C LYS A 526 -10.67 -21.84 -26.09
N LYS A 527 -11.46 -21.82 -27.16
CA LYS A 527 -11.21 -20.93 -28.31
C LYS A 527 -11.88 -19.56 -28.17
N ALA A 528 -13.01 -19.49 -27.49
CA ALA A 528 -13.75 -18.25 -27.23
C ALA A 528 -13.72 -17.91 -25.73
N VAL A 529 -12.55 -17.46 -25.27
CA VAL A 529 -12.28 -17.21 -23.84
C VAL A 529 -11.97 -15.73 -23.64
N PHE A 530 -12.66 -15.10 -22.69
CA PHE A 530 -12.51 -13.70 -22.39
C PHE A 530 -12.31 -13.47 -20.89
N ARG A 531 -11.34 -12.62 -20.54
CA ARG A 531 -11.16 -12.11 -19.19
C ARG A 531 -11.92 -10.79 -19.03
N VAL A 532 -12.71 -10.69 -17.98
CA VAL A 532 -13.45 -9.47 -17.63
C VAL A 532 -12.49 -8.47 -17.00
N LYS A 533 -12.31 -7.30 -17.62
CA LYS A 533 -11.52 -6.19 -17.05
C LYS A 533 -12.36 -4.95 -16.88
N VAL A 534 -12.03 -4.16 -15.87
CA VAL A 534 -12.58 -2.81 -15.68
C VAL A 534 -11.42 -1.83 -15.70
N LEU A 535 -11.47 -0.84 -16.60
CA LEU A 535 -10.36 0.09 -16.83
C LEU A 535 -10.92 1.52 -16.94
N LYS A 536 -10.23 2.51 -16.34
CA LYS A 536 -10.57 3.94 -16.55
C LYS A 536 -10.10 4.44 -17.92
N ALA A 537 -8.99 3.91 -18.40
CA ALA A 537 -8.43 4.19 -19.72
C ALA A 537 -7.82 2.89 -20.25
N ILE A 538 -7.89 2.68 -21.57
CA ILE A 538 -7.24 1.53 -22.21
C ILE A 538 -5.76 1.89 -22.38
N PRO A 539 -4.84 1.12 -21.76
CA PRO A 539 -3.41 1.32 -21.96
C PRO A 539 -3.03 1.14 -23.43
N GLU A 540 -2.18 2.01 -23.97
CA GLU A 540 -1.71 1.94 -25.36
C GLU A 540 -1.10 0.58 -25.71
N ASN A 541 -0.47 -0.09 -24.74
CA ASN A 541 0.13 -1.42 -24.90
C ASN A 541 -0.88 -2.59 -24.99
N LEU A 542 -2.15 -2.37 -24.62
CA LEU A 542 -3.22 -3.38 -24.71
C LEU A 542 -4.00 -3.31 -26.04
N THR A 543 -3.78 -2.25 -26.81
CA THR A 543 -4.20 -2.13 -28.22
C THR A 543 -2.95 -2.24 -29.06
N GLY A 544 -2.63 -3.40 -29.63
CA GLY A 544 -1.52 -3.47 -30.60
C GLY A 544 -1.71 -2.41 -31.68
N GLU A 545 -0.62 -1.78 -32.15
CA GLU A 545 -0.69 -0.69 -33.14
C GLU A 545 -1.72 -1.00 -34.24
N GLY A 546 -2.84 -0.25 -34.25
CA GLY A 546 -3.92 -0.39 -35.24
C GLY A 546 -5.12 -1.30 -34.89
N GLN A 547 -5.24 -1.84 -33.66
CA GLN A 547 -6.41 -2.63 -33.27
C GLN A 547 -7.65 -1.76 -32.95
N GLN A 548 -8.68 -1.85 -33.78
CA GLN A 548 -10.01 -1.27 -33.52
C GLN A 548 -10.70 -2.01 -32.36
N ILE A 549 -11.24 -1.28 -31.39
CA ILE A 549 -12.08 -1.83 -30.32
C ILE A 549 -13.48 -2.08 -30.91
N LEU A 550 -14.00 -3.30 -30.77
CA LEU A 550 -15.39 -3.57 -31.14
C LEU A 550 -16.30 -2.90 -30.10
N GLN A 551 -16.97 -1.84 -30.51
CA GLN A 551 -18.05 -1.22 -29.73
C GLN A 551 -19.28 -2.11 -29.85
N ALA A 552 -19.57 -2.85 -28.79
CA ALA A 552 -20.83 -3.56 -28.65
C ALA A 552 -21.72 -2.74 -27.72
N ALA A 553 -22.64 -1.98 -28.32
CA ALA A 553 -23.48 -1.03 -27.60
C ALA A 553 -24.56 -1.63 -26.71
#